data_AF-A0A6A3J756-F1
#
_entry.id   AF-A0A6A3J756-F1
#
_cell.length_a   1.000
_cell.length_b   1.000
_cell.length_c   1.000
_cell.angle_alpha   90.00
_cell.angle_beta   90.00
_cell.angle_gamma   90.00
#
_symmetry.space_group_name_H-M   'P 1'
#
loop_
_entity.id
_entity.type
_entity.pdbx_description
1 polymer ?
#
loop_
_entity_poly.entity_id
_entity_poly.type
_entity_poly.pdbx_seq_one_letter_code
_entity_poly.pdbx_strand_id
1 'polypeptide(L)'
;MIDPTDIATLLSEYLQTVCGPTQFMGEIDDGIEDATLGLNTLQRAFKGSSSSWAKKGDGAVIINFSSTDSEDVTVNIMSGGDKIDEVGVAAGGNATWSSNIAVLGGKTLYLDRWRPGVLGLPGTGGGSLVLWVPRASKGGHLELQVKLNVS
;
A
#
# COMPACT_ATOMS: atom_id res chain seq x y z
N MET A 1 17.61 15.44 49.69
CA MET A 1 16.87 16.70 49.45
C MET A 1 15.74 16.34 48.50
N ILE A 2 14.51 16.30 49.02
CA ILE A 2 13.30 15.93 48.27
C ILE A 2 12.83 17.20 47.55
N ASP A 3 12.62 17.13 46.23
CA ASP A 3 12.06 18.24 45.45
C ASP A 3 10.64 18.53 45.96
N PRO A 4 10.40 19.68 46.62
CA PRO A 4 9.12 19.98 47.27
C PRO A 4 8.00 20.32 46.27
N THR A 5 8.32 20.45 44.98
CA THR A 5 7.38 20.83 43.94
C THR A 5 6.99 19.68 43.02
N ASP A 6 7.60 18.50 43.19
CA ASP A 6 7.33 17.29 42.40
C ASP A 6 7.49 17.50 40.87
N ILE A 7 8.24 18.54 40.48
CA ILE A 7 8.44 18.93 39.08
C ILE A 7 9.28 17.89 38.37
N ALA A 8 10.26 17.29 39.05
CA ALA A 8 11.04 16.18 38.51
C ALA A 8 10.16 14.97 38.16
N THR A 9 9.13 14.70 38.95
CA THR A 9 8.18 13.61 38.76
C THR A 9 7.21 13.94 37.63
N LEU A 10 6.68 15.16 37.59
CA LEU A 10 5.89 15.66 36.45
C LEU A 10 6.69 15.66 35.13
N LEU A 11 7.98 15.99 35.16
CA LEU A 11 8.84 15.93 33.98
C LEU A 11 9.13 14.48 33.58
N SER A 12 9.28 13.56 34.54
CA SER A 12 9.42 12.12 34.29
C SER A 12 8.12 11.48 33.79
N GLU A 13 6.96 12.01 34.17
CA GLU A 13 5.65 11.55 33.69
C GLU A 13 5.28 12.19 32.33
N TYR A 14 5.67 13.45 32.10
CA TYR A 14 5.54 14.12 30.80
C TYR A 14 6.53 13.56 29.76
N LEU A 15 7.74 13.21 30.22
CA LEU A 15 8.69 12.32 29.55
C LEU A 15 8.42 10.87 29.95
N GLN A 16 7.15 10.45 30.06
CA GLN A 16 6.84 9.07 29.78
C GLN A 16 7.35 8.82 28.37
N THR A 17 8.58 8.34 28.32
CA THR A 17 9.17 7.71 27.17
C THR A 17 8.08 6.74 26.75
N VAL A 18 7.49 6.95 25.58
CA VAL A 18 6.63 5.94 24.96
C VAL A 18 7.57 4.73 24.85
N CYS A 19 7.51 3.85 25.86
CA CYS A 19 8.53 2.85 26.14
C CYS A 19 8.26 1.68 25.22
N GLY A 20 8.62 1.91 23.97
CA GLY A 20 8.47 1.03 22.84
C GLY A 20 8.86 1.87 21.62
N PRO A 21 9.86 1.48 20.82
CA PRO A 21 10.25 2.28 19.68
C PRO A 21 9.04 2.44 18.76
N THR A 22 8.54 3.67 18.61
CA THR A 22 7.57 4.01 17.57
C THR A 22 8.10 3.65 16.17
N GLN A 23 9.41 3.37 16.05
CA GLN A 23 10.04 2.82 14.85
C GLN A 23 9.47 1.45 14.41
N PHE A 24 9.02 0.62 15.36
CA PHE A 24 8.41 -0.68 15.07
C PHE A 24 6.89 -0.61 14.96
N MET A 25 6.27 0.56 15.24
CA MET A 25 4.86 0.77 14.94
C MET A 25 4.69 0.74 13.43
N GLY A 26 4.30 -0.44 12.95
CA GLY A 26 4.16 -0.74 11.54
C GLY A 26 5.18 -1.74 10.98
N GLU A 27 5.93 -2.45 11.82
CA GLU A 27 6.44 -3.75 11.38
C GLU A 27 5.39 -4.82 11.68
N ILE A 28 5.18 -5.73 10.72
CA ILE A 28 4.31 -6.88 10.87
C ILE A 28 5.08 -8.14 10.49
N ASP A 29 4.64 -9.29 11.01
CA ASP A 29 5.20 -10.58 10.63
C ASP A 29 4.73 -11.01 9.24
N ASP A 30 5.44 -11.98 8.66
CA ASP A 30 5.21 -12.50 7.31
C ASP A 30 3.75 -12.95 7.13
N GLY A 31 3.20 -12.76 5.94
CA GLY A 31 1.81 -13.15 5.69
C GLY A 31 1.39 -13.05 4.22
N ILE A 32 0.39 -13.84 3.88
CA ILE A 32 -0.25 -13.89 2.55
C ILE A 32 -1.75 -13.63 2.60
N GLU A 33 -2.28 -13.38 3.81
CA GLU A 33 -3.70 -13.13 4.03
C GLU A 33 -4.01 -11.67 3.72
N ASP A 34 -5.15 -11.41 3.07
CA ASP A 34 -5.57 -10.05 2.70
C ASP A 34 -5.68 -9.13 3.94
N ALA A 35 -6.07 -9.71 5.08
CA ALA A 35 -6.18 -9.01 6.35
C ALA A 35 -4.84 -8.53 6.90
N THR A 36 -3.71 -9.14 6.51
CA THR A 36 -2.36 -8.79 7.00
C THR A 36 -1.99 -7.35 6.65
N LEU A 37 -2.38 -6.86 5.48
CA LEU A 37 -2.04 -5.52 4.98
C LEU A 37 -3.24 -4.56 4.93
N GLY A 38 -4.41 -5.01 5.38
CA GLY A 38 -5.66 -4.31 5.15
C GLY A 38 -5.99 -4.19 3.66
N LEU A 39 -5.65 -5.21 2.86
CA LEU A 39 -5.95 -5.25 1.44
C LEU A 39 -7.47 -5.21 1.25
N ASN A 40 -7.95 -4.17 0.57
CA ASN A 40 -9.37 -4.00 0.31
C ASN A 40 -9.58 -3.64 -1.16
N THR A 41 -10.44 -4.41 -1.82
CA THR A 41 -10.82 -4.19 -3.21
C THR A 41 -12.26 -3.72 -3.25
N LEU A 42 -12.46 -2.47 -3.68
CA LEU A 42 -13.78 -1.94 -3.95
C LEU A 42 -14.19 -2.31 -5.37
N GLN A 43 -15.42 -2.81 -5.50
CA GLN A 43 -16.04 -3.20 -6.78
C GLN A 43 -15.34 -4.36 -7.50
N ARG A 44 -15.70 -4.60 -8.77
CA ARG A 44 -15.35 -5.83 -9.48
C ARG A 44 -13.99 -5.80 -10.16
N ALA A 45 -13.47 -4.63 -10.54
CA ALA A 45 -12.24 -4.56 -11.33
C ALA A 45 -11.06 -5.22 -10.62
N PHE A 46 -10.92 -5.01 -9.32
CA PHE A 46 -9.79 -5.53 -8.54
C PHE A 46 -10.08 -6.86 -7.82
N LYS A 47 -11.29 -7.42 -7.98
CA LYS A 47 -11.71 -8.62 -7.26
C LYS A 47 -10.78 -9.81 -7.55
N GLY A 48 -10.33 -10.48 -6.49
CA GLY A 48 -9.41 -11.62 -6.58
C GLY A 48 -7.94 -11.25 -6.68
N SER A 49 -7.60 -9.97 -6.43
CA SER A 49 -6.22 -9.56 -6.18
C SER A 49 -5.75 -10.09 -4.82
N SER A 50 -4.46 -10.33 -4.68
CA SER A 50 -3.85 -10.81 -3.43
C SER A 50 -2.51 -10.11 -3.16
N SER A 51 -2.01 -10.26 -1.94
CA SER A 51 -0.73 -9.72 -1.51
C SER A 51 0.10 -10.73 -0.73
N SER A 52 1.42 -10.64 -0.83
CA SER A 52 2.36 -11.33 0.04
C SER A 52 3.32 -10.34 0.68
N TRP A 53 3.63 -10.58 1.96
CA TRP A 53 4.57 -9.80 2.73
C TRP A 53 5.59 -10.70 3.41
N ALA A 54 6.86 -10.34 3.27
CA ALA A 54 7.95 -10.85 4.09
C ALA A 54 8.61 -9.69 4.83
N LYS A 55 8.77 -9.82 6.14
CA LYS A 55 9.41 -8.83 7.02
C LYS A 55 10.90 -8.66 6.74
N LYS A 56 11.58 -9.73 6.32
CA LYS A 56 12.97 -9.71 5.88
C LYS A 56 13.01 -9.88 4.37
N GLY A 57 13.68 -8.96 3.68
CA GLY A 57 13.71 -8.97 2.22
C GLY A 57 14.66 -7.94 1.63
N ASP A 58 14.52 -7.72 0.33
CA ASP A 58 15.34 -6.84 -0.50
C ASP A 58 14.85 -5.38 -0.53
N GLY A 59 13.74 -5.08 0.15
CA GLY A 59 13.11 -3.77 0.16
C GLY A 59 12.23 -3.50 -1.05
N ALA A 60 11.91 -4.50 -1.87
CA ALA A 60 11.08 -4.31 -3.05
C ALA A 60 9.59 -4.17 -2.70
N VAL A 61 8.91 -3.31 -3.46
CA VAL A 61 7.45 -3.29 -3.57
C VAL A 61 7.12 -3.55 -5.03
N ILE A 62 6.52 -4.69 -5.33
CA ILE A 62 6.24 -5.13 -6.70
C ILE A 62 4.74 -5.27 -6.87
N ILE A 63 4.23 -4.70 -7.96
CA ILE A 63 2.84 -4.85 -8.37
C ILE A 63 2.83 -5.54 -9.73
N ASN A 64 2.26 -6.73 -9.79
CA ASN A 64 2.07 -7.50 -10.99
C ASN A 64 0.60 -7.45 -11.41
N PHE A 65 0.33 -6.81 -12.53
CA PHE A 65 -0.99 -6.69 -13.11
C PHE A 65 -1.27 -7.86 -14.05
N SER A 66 -2.47 -8.41 -13.94
CA SER A 66 -3.03 -9.40 -14.85
C SER A 66 -4.43 -8.98 -15.25
N SER A 67 -4.58 -8.57 -16.51
CA SER A 67 -5.83 -8.10 -17.07
C SER A 67 -6.62 -9.23 -17.70
N THR A 68 -7.91 -9.29 -17.36
CA THR A 68 -8.95 -10.05 -18.09
C THR A 68 -9.92 -9.08 -18.78
N ASP A 69 -9.59 -7.79 -18.77
CA ASP A 69 -10.36 -6.75 -19.44
C ASP A 69 -10.31 -6.92 -20.96
N SER A 70 -11.39 -6.51 -21.63
CA SER A 70 -11.55 -6.58 -23.07
C SER A 70 -10.94 -5.39 -23.81
N GLU A 71 -10.60 -4.31 -23.11
CA GLU A 71 -9.90 -3.17 -23.71
C GLU A 71 -8.75 -2.69 -22.81
N ASP A 72 -7.88 -1.86 -23.37
CA ASP A 72 -6.74 -1.30 -22.64
C ASP A 72 -7.22 -0.43 -21.49
N VAL A 73 -6.50 -0.49 -20.37
CA VAL A 73 -6.81 0.27 -19.16
C VAL A 73 -5.56 0.94 -18.63
N THR A 74 -5.80 2.00 -17.86
CA THR A 74 -4.74 2.73 -17.19
C THR A 74 -4.96 2.65 -15.70
N VAL A 75 -3.92 2.32 -14.94
CA VAL A 75 -3.96 2.23 -13.48
C VAL A 75 -3.11 3.35 -12.90
N ASN A 76 -3.74 4.22 -12.12
CA ASN A 76 -3.03 5.20 -11.32
C ASN A 76 -2.43 4.53 -10.09
N ILE A 77 -1.18 4.86 -9.78
CA ILE A 77 -0.52 4.45 -8.55
C ILE A 77 -0.47 5.66 -7.63
N MET A 78 -1.15 5.58 -6.47
CA MET A 78 -1.22 6.66 -5.50
C MET A 78 -0.60 6.26 -4.17
N SER A 79 0.07 7.20 -3.51
CA SER A 79 0.61 7.00 -2.16
C SER A 79 0.33 8.21 -1.28
N GLY A 80 -0.24 7.98 -0.10
CA GLY A 80 -0.51 9.04 0.87
C GLY A 80 -1.48 10.14 0.38
N GLY A 81 -2.23 9.89 -0.70
CA GLY A 81 -3.19 10.83 -1.30
C GLY A 81 -2.73 11.43 -2.63
N ASP A 82 -1.44 11.33 -2.97
CA ASP A 82 -0.89 11.86 -4.21
C ASP A 82 -0.67 10.76 -5.25
N LYS A 83 -0.90 11.08 -6.53
CA LYS A 83 -0.51 10.22 -7.64
C LYS A 83 1.02 10.25 -7.79
N ILE A 84 1.64 9.08 -7.70
CA ILE A 84 3.09 8.90 -7.84
C ILE A 84 3.49 8.30 -9.17
N ASP A 85 2.59 7.56 -9.83
CA ASP A 85 2.84 6.99 -11.15
C ASP A 85 1.54 6.58 -11.87
N GLU A 86 1.69 6.11 -13.12
CA GLU A 86 0.62 5.55 -13.94
C GLU A 86 1.14 4.37 -14.78
N VAL A 87 0.34 3.30 -14.88
CA VAL A 87 0.69 2.09 -15.62
C VAL A 87 -0.40 1.78 -16.65
N GLY A 88 -0.02 1.77 -17.92
CA GLY A 88 -0.87 1.23 -18.99
C GLY A 88 -0.85 -0.30 -18.99
N VAL A 89 -2.02 -0.92 -19.02
CA VAL A 89 -2.17 -2.38 -19.10
C VAL A 89 -3.07 -2.71 -20.29
N ALA A 90 -2.50 -3.46 -21.25
CA ALA A 90 -3.23 -3.87 -22.43
C ALA A 90 -4.38 -4.84 -22.11
N ALA A 91 -5.39 -4.89 -22.98
CA ALA A 91 -6.47 -5.86 -22.95
C ALA A 91 -5.93 -7.30 -22.87
N GLY A 92 -6.39 -8.09 -21.89
CA GLY A 92 -5.89 -9.45 -21.66
C GLY A 92 -4.39 -9.57 -21.31
N GLY A 93 -3.70 -8.44 -21.11
CA GLY A 93 -2.25 -8.36 -20.95
C GLY A 93 -1.80 -8.32 -19.49
N ASN A 94 -0.48 -8.32 -19.32
CA ASN A 94 0.18 -8.16 -18.02
C ASN A 94 1.07 -6.92 -18.04
N ALA A 95 1.27 -6.32 -16.87
CA ALA A 95 2.24 -5.26 -16.66
C ALA A 95 2.85 -5.39 -15.27
N THR A 96 4.02 -4.81 -15.06
CA THR A 96 4.68 -4.79 -13.75
C THR A 96 5.07 -3.38 -13.41
N TRP A 97 4.86 -3.00 -12.16
CA TRP A 97 5.35 -1.77 -11.57
C TRP A 97 6.14 -2.09 -10.30
N SER A 98 7.21 -1.36 -10.07
CA SER A 98 8.06 -1.59 -8.90
C SER A 98 8.48 -0.29 -8.24
N SER A 99 8.52 -0.30 -6.92
CA SER A 99 9.10 0.73 -6.08
C SER A 99 9.82 0.06 -4.89
N ASN A 100 10.04 0.79 -3.81
CA ASN A 100 10.76 0.28 -2.65
C ASN A 100 10.14 0.70 -1.31
N ILE A 101 10.40 -0.10 -0.28
CA ILE A 101 9.92 0.09 1.09
C ILE A 101 10.48 1.38 1.70
N ALA A 102 11.66 1.85 1.29
CA ALA A 102 12.19 3.12 1.79
C ALA A 102 11.34 4.34 1.36
N VAL A 103 10.70 4.26 0.20
CA VAL A 103 9.80 5.32 -0.32
C VAL A 103 8.37 5.14 0.20
N LEU A 104 7.87 3.90 0.21
CA LEU A 104 6.44 3.62 0.47
C LEU A 104 6.13 3.16 1.91
N GLY A 105 7.13 2.77 2.68
CA GLY A 105 6.96 2.18 4.02
C GLY A 105 6.19 3.10 4.97
N GLY A 106 5.10 2.57 5.53
CA GLY A 106 4.19 3.27 6.42
C GLY A 106 3.16 4.15 5.71
N LYS A 107 3.12 4.16 4.37
CA LYS A 107 2.11 4.89 3.58
C LYS A 107 1.03 3.94 3.09
N THR A 108 -0.16 4.50 2.90
CA THR A 108 -1.24 3.82 2.17
C THR A 108 -0.91 3.84 0.68
N LEU A 109 -0.99 2.68 0.04
CA LEU A 109 -0.94 2.51 -1.40
C LEU A 109 -2.37 2.33 -1.91
N TYR A 110 -2.73 3.13 -2.92
CA TYR A 110 -4.06 3.12 -3.51
C TYR A 110 -3.95 3.05 -5.03
N LEU A 111 -4.76 2.19 -5.63
CA LEU A 111 -4.84 2.00 -7.07
C LEU A 111 -6.26 2.29 -7.55
N ASP A 112 -6.38 3.10 -8.59
CA ASP A 112 -7.61 3.25 -9.35
C ASP A 112 -7.38 2.97 -10.82
N ARG A 113 -8.31 2.21 -11.41
CA ARG A 113 -8.29 1.85 -12.82
C ARG A 113 -9.27 2.75 -13.57
N TRP A 114 -8.82 3.36 -14.66
CA TRP A 114 -9.65 4.22 -15.50
C TRP A 114 -9.44 3.95 -17.00
N ARG A 115 -10.43 4.38 -17.81
CA ARG A 115 -10.37 4.40 -19.28
C ARG A 115 -10.96 5.71 -19.81
N PRO A 116 -10.39 6.31 -20.88
CA PRO A 116 -11.02 7.43 -21.55
C PRO A 116 -12.36 7.01 -22.18
N GLY A 117 -13.45 7.70 -21.83
CA GLY A 117 -14.77 7.48 -22.43
C GLY A 117 -14.91 8.10 -23.84
N VAL A 118 -16.14 8.10 -24.38
CA VAL A 118 -16.48 8.59 -25.74
C VAL A 118 -16.10 10.07 -25.99
N LEU A 119 -15.83 10.85 -24.93
CA LEU A 119 -15.36 12.24 -25.01
C LEU A 119 -13.90 12.41 -24.53
N GLY A 120 -13.14 11.32 -24.38
CA GLY A 120 -11.78 11.35 -23.81
C GLY A 120 -11.73 11.66 -22.31
N LEU A 121 -12.88 11.76 -21.64
CA LEU A 121 -12.96 12.02 -20.21
C LEU A 121 -12.59 10.77 -19.42
N PRO A 122 -11.71 10.88 -18.40
CA PRO A 122 -11.39 9.76 -17.51
C PRO A 122 -12.63 9.25 -16.78
N GLY A 123 -12.97 7.98 -16.99
CA GLY A 123 -14.00 7.29 -16.22
C GLY A 123 -13.38 6.32 -15.20
N THR A 124 -13.68 6.49 -13.91
CA THR A 124 -13.17 5.64 -12.82
C THR A 124 -14.09 4.44 -12.50
N GLY A 125 -14.94 4.04 -13.45
CA GLY A 125 -16.07 3.11 -13.25
C GLY A 125 -15.73 1.65 -12.94
N GLY A 126 -14.51 1.31 -12.52
CA GLY A 126 -14.09 -0.07 -12.28
C GLY A 126 -13.99 -0.50 -10.81
N GLY A 127 -13.63 0.42 -9.94
CA GLY A 127 -13.28 0.13 -8.56
C GLY A 127 -11.91 0.66 -8.17
N SER A 128 -11.50 0.30 -6.96
CA SER A 128 -10.20 0.68 -6.42
C SER A 128 -9.62 -0.45 -5.58
N LEU A 129 -8.30 -0.46 -5.43
CA LEU A 129 -7.59 -1.33 -4.50
C LEU A 129 -6.82 -0.45 -3.52
N VAL A 130 -6.89 -0.77 -2.23
CA VAL A 130 -6.13 -0.09 -1.19
C VAL A 130 -5.44 -1.11 -0.31
N LEU A 131 -4.21 -0.80 0.11
CA LEU A 131 -3.54 -1.48 1.20
C LEU A 131 -2.57 -0.53 1.89
N TRP A 132 -2.07 -0.95 3.04
CA TRP A 132 -1.01 -0.24 3.72
C TRP A 132 0.33 -0.98 3.56
N VAL A 133 1.39 -0.25 3.20
CA VAL A 133 2.73 -0.81 3.00
C VAL A 133 3.48 -0.82 4.34
N PRO A 134 3.89 -1.98 4.88
CA PRO A 134 4.57 -2.02 6.16
C PRO A 134 5.94 -1.38 6.12
N ARG A 135 6.39 -0.92 7.29
CA ARG A 135 7.81 -0.60 7.51
C ARG A 135 8.55 -1.91 7.80
N ALA A 136 9.83 -1.96 7.43
CA ALA A 136 10.68 -3.11 7.73
C ALA A 136 12.13 -2.68 7.95
N SER A 137 12.61 -2.81 9.19
CA SER A 137 14.03 -2.63 9.51
C SER A 137 14.96 -3.65 8.85
N LYS A 138 14.42 -4.80 8.42
CA LYS A 138 15.14 -5.88 7.73
C LYS A 138 14.91 -5.88 6.21
N GLY A 139 14.57 -4.73 5.64
CA GLY A 139 14.33 -4.53 4.21
C GLY A 139 12.86 -4.74 3.84
N GLY A 140 12.29 -5.89 4.21
CA GLY A 140 10.94 -6.25 3.82
C GLY A 140 10.83 -6.64 2.33
N HIS A 141 9.71 -7.25 1.94
CA HIS A 141 9.39 -7.53 0.54
C HIS A 141 7.86 -7.61 0.42
N LEU A 142 7.30 -6.75 -0.43
CA LEU A 142 5.87 -6.70 -0.71
C LEU A 142 5.65 -7.06 -2.18
N GLU A 143 4.82 -8.06 -2.44
CA GLU A 143 4.36 -8.39 -3.78
C GLU A 143 2.84 -8.39 -3.85
N LEU A 144 2.30 -7.74 -4.87
CA LEU A 144 0.87 -7.60 -5.13
C LEU A 144 0.54 -8.27 -6.46
N GLN A 145 -0.38 -9.22 -6.43
CA GLN A 145 -0.95 -9.85 -7.61
C GLN A 145 -2.29 -9.18 -7.90
N VAL A 146 -2.28 -8.18 -8.79
CA VAL A 146 -3.43 -7.33 -9.07
C VAL A 146 -4.19 -7.84 -10.28
N LYS A 147 -5.46 -8.20 -10.06
CA LYS A 147 -6.38 -8.55 -11.14
C LYS A 147 -7.08 -7.30 -11.66
N LEU A 148 -7.22 -7.19 -12.97
CA LEU A 148 -8.04 -6.18 -13.64
C LEU A 148 -9.13 -6.91 -14.42
N ASN A 149 -10.34 -6.92 -13.87
CA ASN A 149 -11.50 -7.58 -14.45
C ASN A 149 -12.36 -6.62 -15.25
N VAL A 150 -13.15 -7.19 -16.17
CA VAL A 150 -14.21 -6.46 -16.87
C VAL A 150 -15.18 -5.85 -15.86
N SER A 151 -15.44 -4.55 -16.01
CA SER A 151 -16.33 -3.74 -15.17
C SER A 151 -17.66 -3.46 -15.84
#